data_AF-A0A6P5IWC7-F1
#
_entry.id   AF-A0A6P5IWC7-F1
#
_cell.length_a   1.000
_cell.length_b   1.000
_cell.length_c   1.000
_cell.angle_alpha   90.00
_cell.angle_beta   90.00
_cell.angle_gamma   90.00
#
_symmetry.space_group_name_H-M   'P 1'
#
loop_
_entity.id
_entity.type
_entity.pdbx_description
1 polymer ?
#
loop_
_entity_poly.entity_id
_entity_poly.type
_entity_poly.pdbx_seq_one_letter_code
_entity_poly.pdbx_strand_id
1 'polypeptide(L)'
;MSDSSLIYCSCWDPRNLGPRKFAKTTLFSLSGRKPKGPVRFRKNILQKEKKAPENTIKISPGFTYSRSDEEISVILGDEMFERSKEPKERMVQFILPRTWVQKEMTNVVADLENQITELTTVIEQMSRDHQSTQKLLTDEMEHRYNDLQKEFENSKRELREAHDEEIAALEEKYKSSLKVEKNAAQGKLESMVKEYKYLKNMFRMYQDSIADEMEEKWMRRKVEWEKSEKMEREKILLQQKYILTRKFEVDVEEEKRKIEQLHIQTCENFNKEREAFLKQHEIDRLKLEELQKAKEVVEEELQAQSLVLESLNTALYQSQMDLQEEKNHAINLEQQLEQKLIEVEEKYKHTIQTLTNENVDLRSMLILKNEELFTERSKRNTRQESFIYHDILIEPEDLDPEEKS
;
A
#
# COMPACT_ATOMS: atom_id res chain seq x y z
N MET A 1 30.01 -9.29 -15.29
CA MET A 1 30.46 -7.96 -15.76
C MET A 1 30.71 -8.08 -17.25
N SER A 2 30.26 -7.13 -18.05
CA SER A 2 30.22 -7.23 -19.51
C SER A 2 30.22 -5.84 -20.10
N ASP A 3 31.29 -5.46 -20.78
CA ASP A 3 31.53 -4.09 -21.20
C ASP A 3 30.64 -3.68 -22.38
N SER A 4 29.83 -2.64 -22.18
CA SER A 4 29.06 -1.98 -23.22
C SER A 4 29.80 -0.74 -23.70
N SER A 5 30.60 -0.89 -24.76
CA SER A 5 31.38 0.18 -25.39
C SER A 5 30.48 1.20 -26.09
N LEU A 6 30.13 2.27 -25.37
CA LEU A 6 29.37 3.41 -25.90
C LEU A 6 30.15 4.13 -27.00
N ILE A 7 29.70 3.99 -28.25
CA ILE A 7 30.22 4.74 -29.40
C ILE A 7 29.73 6.19 -29.29
N TYR A 8 30.57 7.06 -28.71
CA TYR A 8 30.27 8.47 -28.52
C TYR A 8 30.55 9.27 -29.80
N CYS A 9 29.53 9.84 -30.43
CA CYS A 9 29.74 10.78 -31.53
C CYS A 9 30.22 12.13 -30.99
N SER A 10 31.44 12.53 -31.34
CA SER A 10 31.99 13.88 -31.09
C SER A 10 31.25 15.01 -31.82
N CYS A 11 30.17 14.69 -32.55
CA CYS A 11 29.30 15.63 -33.25
C CYS A 11 28.22 16.29 -32.38
N TRP A 12 27.99 15.83 -31.14
CA TRP A 12 26.87 16.29 -30.30
C TRP A 12 27.30 16.61 -28.86
N ASP A 13 27.82 17.82 -28.65
CA ASP A 13 27.98 18.44 -27.33
C ASP A 13 26.87 19.49 -27.10
N PRO A 14 25.89 19.24 -26.21
CA PRO A 14 24.80 20.18 -25.93
C PRO A 14 25.22 21.49 -25.24
N ARG A 15 26.48 21.63 -24.78
CA ARG A 15 26.88 22.72 -23.86
C ARG A 15 27.68 23.87 -24.50
N ASN A 16 28.00 23.80 -25.79
CA ASN A 16 28.89 24.77 -26.47
C ASN A 16 28.19 25.91 -27.23
N LEU A 17 26.88 26.13 -27.05
CA LEU A 17 26.12 27.22 -27.70
C LEU A 17 25.98 28.47 -26.81
N GLY A 18 27.10 29.14 -26.56
CA GLY A 18 27.10 30.51 -26.03
C GLY A 18 26.55 31.53 -27.05
N PRO A 19 26.03 32.69 -26.62
CA PRO A 19 25.28 33.61 -27.47
C PRO A 19 26.16 34.34 -28.50
N ARG A 20 26.28 33.76 -29.71
CA ARG A 20 26.90 34.43 -30.86
C ARG A 20 25.94 35.45 -31.48
N LYS A 21 26.46 36.66 -31.71
CA LYS A 21 25.72 37.87 -32.09
C LYS A 21 25.01 37.69 -33.44
N PHE A 22 23.75 38.12 -33.51
CA PHE A 22 22.97 38.11 -34.77
C PHE A 22 23.61 39.02 -35.83
N ALA A 23 23.98 38.44 -36.98
CA ALA A 23 24.28 39.20 -38.18
C ALA A 23 22.96 39.70 -38.80
N LYS A 24 22.82 41.02 -38.97
CA LYS A 24 21.68 41.60 -39.70
C LYS A 24 21.92 41.52 -41.21
N THR A 25 21.25 40.60 -41.89
CA THR A 25 21.22 40.58 -43.35
C THR A 25 20.39 41.76 -43.86
N THR A 26 21.02 42.73 -44.49
CA THR A 26 20.35 43.85 -45.17
C THR A 26 19.77 43.41 -46.51
N LEU A 27 18.53 43.78 -46.78
CA LEU A 27 17.92 43.74 -48.12
C LEU A 27 17.21 45.07 -48.43
N PHE A 28 17.07 45.35 -49.72
CA PHE A 28 16.40 46.51 -50.33
C PHE A 28 17.03 47.89 -50.10
N SER A 29 17.72 48.37 -51.15
CA SER A 29 17.08 49.38 -51.99
C SER A 29 17.45 49.16 -53.46
N LEU A 30 16.46 49.28 -54.35
CA LEU A 30 16.66 49.35 -55.80
C LEU A 30 16.58 50.82 -56.21
N SER A 31 17.50 51.28 -57.06
CA SER A 31 17.58 52.67 -57.49
C SER A 31 16.71 52.95 -58.71
N GLY A 32 15.87 54.00 -58.67
CA GLY A 32 15.18 54.46 -59.87
C GLY A 32 14.07 55.50 -59.66
N ARG A 33 14.29 56.69 -60.25
CA ARG A 33 13.29 57.76 -60.54
C ARG A 33 12.77 58.53 -59.29
N LYS A 34 12.48 59.83 -59.33
CA LYS A 34 12.68 60.91 -60.34
C LYS A 34 12.83 62.29 -59.61
N PRO A 35 13.09 63.43 -60.29
CA PRO A 35 13.75 64.59 -59.66
C PRO A 35 12.83 65.68 -59.08
N LYS A 36 13.44 66.62 -58.35
CA LYS A 36 13.01 68.03 -58.21
C LYS A 36 14.23 68.95 -58.37
N GLY A 37 14.04 70.10 -59.03
CA GLY A 37 15.01 71.22 -59.05
C GLY A 37 14.70 72.25 -57.95
N PRO A 38 14.97 73.56 -58.13
CA PRO A 38 15.42 74.22 -59.38
C PRO A 38 16.46 75.36 -59.19
N VAL A 39 16.72 76.11 -60.28
CA VAL A 39 17.34 77.46 -60.34
C VAL A 39 18.84 77.61 -60.02
N ARG A 40 19.64 77.84 -61.08
CA ARG A 40 20.21 79.18 -61.32
C ARG A 40 20.63 79.41 -62.77
N PHE A 41 20.14 80.50 -63.37
CA PHE A 41 20.68 81.07 -64.59
C PHE A 41 22.07 81.66 -64.32
N ARG A 42 22.99 81.53 -65.30
CA ARG A 42 23.92 82.60 -65.67
C ARG A 42 24.33 82.46 -67.14
N LYS A 43 24.20 83.55 -67.90
CA LYS A 43 24.82 83.70 -69.23
C LYS A 43 26.33 83.89 -69.08
N ASN A 44 27.05 83.57 -70.15
CA ASN A 44 28.40 83.96 -70.60
C ASN A 44 28.86 82.77 -71.47
N ILE A 45 29.00 82.84 -72.79
CA ILE A 45 29.30 83.96 -73.69
C ILE A 45 30.53 84.74 -73.20
N LEU A 46 31.71 84.21 -73.51
CA LEU A 46 32.89 85.03 -73.76
C LEU A 46 33.79 84.34 -74.79
N GLN A 47 33.91 84.97 -75.96
CA GLN A 47 35.08 84.97 -76.85
C GLN A 47 35.83 83.63 -77.07
N LYS A 48 35.42 82.87 -78.08
CA LYS A 48 36.34 82.00 -78.86
C LYS A 48 37.23 82.94 -79.69
N GLU A 49 38.55 82.75 -79.66
CA GLU A 49 39.50 83.72 -80.21
C GLU A 49 39.39 83.88 -81.74
N LYS A 50 39.59 85.11 -82.23
CA LYS A 50 39.71 85.39 -83.66
C LYS A 50 41.07 84.96 -84.19
N LYS A 51 41.20 83.73 -84.68
CA LYS A 51 42.18 83.44 -85.74
C LYS A 51 41.62 83.96 -87.06
N ALA A 52 42.42 84.73 -87.80
CA ALA A 52 42.02 85.25 -89.10
C ALA A 52 41.96 84.11 -90.12
N PRO A 53 40.89 84.00 -90.94
CA PRO A 53 40.86 83.06 -92.05
C PRO A 53 41.75 83.58 -93.18
N GLU A 54 42.91 82.96 -93.33
CA GLU A 54 43.83 83.16 -94.45
C GLU A 54 43.27 82.47 -95.71
N ASN A 55 43.46 83.08 -96.89
CA ASN A 55 43.01 82.61 -98.22
C ASN A 55 41.54 82.88 -98.63
N THR A 56 41.19 84.14 -98.91
CA THR A 56 40.04 84.48 -99.78
C THR A 56 40.44 84.30 -101.25
N ILE A 57 39.61 83.65 -102.08
CA ILE A 57 39.92 83.37 -103.49
C ILE A 57 38.90 84.04 -104.42
N LYS A 58 39.39 84.78 -105.42
CA LYS A 58 38.56 85.27 -106.54
C LYS A 58 38.44 84.15 -107.58
N ILE A 59 37.22 83.71 -107.85
CA ILE A 59 36.95 82.66 -108.87
C ILE A 59 36.72 83.30 -110.25
N SER A 60 36.04 84.44 -110.29
CA SER A 60 35.72 85.19 -111.51
C SER A 60 35.47 86.67 -111.17
N PRO A 61 35.46 87.58 -112.17
CA PRO A 61 35.06 88.97 -111.95
C PRO A 61 33.66 89.06 -111.33
N GLY A 62 33.47 89.92 -110.32
CA GLY A 62 32.21 90.05 -109.59
C GLY A 62 31.86 88.92 -108.61
N PHE A 63 32.67 87.87 -108.44
CA PHE A 63 32.39 86.79 -107.47
C PHE A 63 33.56 86.52 -106.52
N THR A 64 33.25 86.45 -105.22
CA THR A 64 34.20 86.06 -104.17
C THR A 64 33.73 84.80 -103.45
N TYR A 65 34.66 83.89 -103.19
CA TYR A 65 34.39 82.62 -102.50
C TYR A 65 35.12 82.60 -101.16
N SER A 66 34.43 82.15 -100.12
CA SER A 66 35.02 81.82 -98.83
C SER A 66 34.40 80.54 -98.27
N ARG A 67 35.22 79.76 -97.56
CA ARG A 67 34.82 78.49 -96.95
C ARG A 67 35.42 78.40 -95.55
N SER A 68 34.58 78.03 -94.60
CA SER A 68 34.99 77.57 -93.26
C SER A 68 34.74 76.06 -93.16
N ASP A 69 35.06 75.46 -92.00
CA ASP A 69 34.74 74.06 -91.73
C ASP A 69 33.24 73.80 -91.55
N GLU A 70 32.43 74.85 -91.37
CA GLU A 70 31.00 74.77 -91.06
C GLU A 70 30.08 75.37 -92.16
N GLU A 71 30.62 76.18 -93.09
CA GLU A 71 29.82 76.83 -94.15
C GLU A 71 30.65 77.12 -95.43
N ILE A 72 29.99 77.08 -96.60
CA ILE A 72 30.51 77.54 -97.89
C ILE A 72 29.66 78.73 -98.33
N SER A 73 30.30 79.90 -98.56
CA SER A 73 29.62 81.09 -99.06
C SER A 73 30.24 81.60 -100.36
N VAL A 74 29.39 81.91 -101.33
CA VAL A 74 29.73 82.59 -102.57
C VAL A 74 29.02 83.92 -102.56
N ILE A 75 29.78 85.01 -102.51
CA ILE A 75 29.26 86.38 -102.44
C ILE A 75 29.44 87.01 -103.82
N LEU A 76 28.31 87.32 -104.45
CA LEU A 76 28.20 88.19 -105.62
C LEU A 76 28.51 89.62 -105.18
N GLY A 77 29.45 90.29 -105.85
CA GLY A 77 29.84 91.66 -105.54
C GLY A 77 28.84 92.70 -106.02
N ASP A 78 28.72 93.80 -105.28
CA ASP A 78 27.86 94.95 -105.61
C ASP A 78 28.19 95.59 -106.97
N GLU A 79 29.38 95.28 -107.52
CA GLU A 79 29.84 95.57 -108.88
C GLU A 79 28.82 95.21 -109.98
N MET A 80 27.94 94.21 -109.75
CA MET A 80 26.87 93.84 -110.70
C MET A 80 25.52 94.54 -110.49
N PHE A 81 25.37 95.35 -109.44
CA PHE A 81 24.11 96.03 -109.10
C PHE A 81 24.13 97.55 -109.34
N GLU A 82 25.20 98.09 -109.93
CA GLU A 82 25.20 99.46 -110.45
C GLU A 82 24.20 99.60 -111.61
N ARG A 83 22.99 100.09 -111.31
CA ARG A 83 22.07 100.61 -112.33
C ARG A 83 22.78 101.71 -113.12
N SER A 84 22.99 101.46 -114.41
CA SER A 84 23.41 102.49 -115.35
C SER A 84 22.40 103.65 -115.33
N LYS A 85 22.90 104.86 -115.03
CA LYS A 85 22.07 106.07 -115.07
C LYS A 85 21.83 106.45 -116.53
N GLU A 86 20.57 106.71 -116.85
CA GLU A 86 20.09 106.85 -118.22
C GLU A 86 20.83 107.96 -119.00
N PRO A 87 21.20 107.74 -120.27
CA PRO A 87 21.74 108.79 -121.13
C PRO A 87 20.70 109.87 -121.38
N LYS A 88 21.11 111.15 -121.27
CA LYS A 88 20.22 112.29 -121.50
C LYS A 88 19.68 112.30 -122.93
N GLU A 89 18.40 112.64 -123.04
CA GLU A 89 17.64 112.70 -124.28
C GLU A 89 18.32 113.55 -125.38
N ARG A 90 18.17 113.09 -126.62
CA ARG A 90 18.25 113.95 -127.82
C ARG A 90 17.06 113.66 -128.71
N MET A 91 16.09 114.57 -128.72
CA MET A 91 15.02 114.56 -129.71
C MET A 91 15.62 114.67 -131.12
N VAL A 92 15.17 113.80 -132.03
CA VAL A 92 15.36 114.00 -133.48
C VAL A 92 13.98 113.98 -134.12
N GLN A 93 13.42 115.18 -134.30
CA GLN A 93 12.05 115.40 -134.75
C GLN A 93 11.96 115.27 -136.28
N PHE A 94 11.83 114.04 -136.80
CA PHE A 94 11.68 113.81 -138.23
C PHE A 94 10.26 114.10 -138.72
N ILE A 95 10.08 115.28 -139.35
CA ILE A 95 8.85 115.66 -140.04
C ILE A 95 8.99 115.27 -141.51
N LEU A 96 8.16 114.35 -141.99
CA LEU A 96 8.00 114.04 -143.42
C LEU A 96 6.60 114.49 -143.90
N PRO A 97 6.48 115.33 -144.94
CA PRO A 97 5.18 115.80 -145.42
C PRO A 97 4.30 114.68 -145.99
N ARG A 98 3.03 114.65 -145.57
CA ARG A 98 1.95 113.90 -146.24
C ARG A 98 1.82 114.35 -147.70
N THR A 99 1.71 113.42 -148.63
CA THR A 99 0.59 113.31 -149.60
C THR A 99 0.64 111.95 -150.34
N TRP A 100 -0.48 111.59 -150.99
CA TRP A 100 -0.62 110.56 -152.04
C TRP A 100 -0.58 109.04 -151.74
N VAL A 101 -0.15 108.52 -150.58
CA VAL A 101 -0.28 107.07 -150.27
C VAL A 101 -0.82 106.80 -148.85
N GLN A 102 -2.11 107.06 -148.62
CA GLN A 102 -2.69 107.01 -147.26
C GLN A 102 -4.05 106.29 -147.14
N LYS A 103 -4.45 105.46 -148.11
CA LYS A 103 -5.69 104.66 -148.02
C LYS A 103 -5.48 103.15 -148.09
N GLU A 104 -4.44 102.68 -148.77
CA GLU A 104 -4.07 101.25 -148.75
C GLU A 104 -3.16 100.93 -147.57
N MET A 105 -2.19 101.81 -147.26
CA MET A 105 -1.32 101.65 -146.10
C MET A 105 -2.10 101.64 -144.77
N THR A 106 -3.22 102.36 -144.67
CA THR A 106 -4.11 102.29 -143.50
C THR A 106 -4.85 100.96 -143.38
N ASN A 107 -5.20 100.32 -144.50
CA ASN A 107 -5.85 99.01 -144.47
C ASN A 107 -4.86 97.91 -144.08
N VAL A 108 -3.64 97.96 -144.63
CA VAL A 108 -2.55 97.01 -144.27
C VAL A 108 -2.09 97.22 -142.82
N VAL A 109 -2.00 98.46 -142.34
CA VAL A 109 -1.69 98.74 -140.93
C VAL A 109 -2.81 98.25 -140.02
N ALA A 110 -4.08 98.51 -140.33
CA ALA A 110 -5.21 98.02 -139.53
C ALA A 110 -5.28 96.47 -139.51
N ASP A 111 -4.96 95.80 -140.61
CA ASP A 111 -4.92 94.33 -140.66
C ASP A 111 -3.75 93.75 -139.85
N LEU A 112 -2.58 94.41 -139.86
CA LEU A 112 -1.45 94.06 -138.99
C LEU A 112 -1.74 94.37 -137.51
N GLU A 113 -2.44 95.47 -137.21
CA GLU A 113 -2.89 95.81 -135.85
C GLU A 113 -3.89 94.78 -135.35
N ASN A 114 -4.86 94.34 -136.18
CA ASN A 114 -5.77 93.25 -135.86
C ASN A 114 -4.99 91.95 -135.59
N GLN A 115 -4.09 91.53 -136.49
CA GLN A 115 -3.25 90.35 -136.30
C GLN A 115 -2.40 90.42 -135.01
N ILE A 116 -1.88 91.60 -134.66
CA ILE A 116 -1.17 91.83 -133.39
C ILE A 116 -2.12 91.66 -132.20
N THR A 117 -3.36 92.16 -132.26
CA THR A 117 -4.33 91.93 -131.17
C THR A 117 -4.74 90.47 -131.06
N GLU A 118 -4.99 89.76 -132.17
CA GLU A 118 -5.31 88.34 -132.18
C GLU A 118 -4.16 87.51 -131.57
N LEU A 119 -2.93 87.70 -132.05
CA LEU A 119 -1.74 87.05 -131.50
C LEU A 119 -1.53 87.39 -130.02
N THR A 120 -1.81 88.62 -129.59
CA THR A 120 -1.75 89.00 -128.16
C THR A 120 -2.79 88.24 -127.35
N THR A 121 -4.06 88.16 -127.80
CA THR A 121 -5.09 87.39 -127.09
C THR A 121 -4.77 85.89 -127.03
N VAL A 122 -4.15 85.33 -128.07
CA VAL A 122 -3.68 83.94 -128.08
C VAL A 122 -2.52 83.73 -127.11
N ILE A 123 -1.52 84.62 -127.08
CA ILE A 123 -0.38 84.55 -126.15
C ILE A 123 -0.86 84.70 -124.70
N GLU A 124 -1.77 85.63 -124.42
CA GLU A 124 -2.39 85.75 -123.10
C GLU A 124 -3.19 84.50 -122.73
N GLN A 125 -3.93 83.92 -123.68
CA GLN A 125 -4.73 82.73 -123.42
C GLN A 125 -3.83 81.53 -123.11
N MET A 126 -2.79 81.31 -123.92
CA MET A 126 -1.75 80.31 -123.64
C MET A 126 -1.06 80.56 -122.29
N SER A 127 -0.87 81.82 -121.88
CA SER A 127 -0.31 82.17 -120.57
C SER A 127 -1.26 81.85 -119.41
N ARG A 128 -2.57 82.13 -119.58
CA ARG A 128 -3.62 81.75 -118.62
C ARG A 128 -3.73 80.23 -118.50
N ASP A 129 -3.73 79.51 -119.61
CA ASP A 129 -3.83 78.05 -119.66
C ASP A 129 -2.57 77.36 -119.13
N HIS A 130 -1.37 77.93 -119.39
CA HIS A 130 -0.14 77.46 -118.78
C HIS A 130 -0.13 77.69 -117.26
N GLN A 131 -0.57 78.87 -116.78
CA GLN A 131 -0.67 79.11 -115.33
C GLN A 131 -1.74 78.21 -114.67
N SER A 132 -2.84 77.92 -115.38
CA SER A 132 -3.90 77.02 -114.91
C SER A 132 -3.41 75.58 -114.80
N THR A 133 -2.74 75.07 -115.84
CA THR A 133 -2.14 73.72 -115.84
C THR A 133 -0.98 73.59 -114.85
N GLN A 134 -0.18 74.65 -114.65
CA GLN A 134 0.85 74.67 -113.61
C GLN A 134 0.24 74.58 -112.20
N LYS A 135 -0.83 75.34 -111.92
CA LYS A 135 -1.56 75.27 -110.63
C LYS A 135 -2.17 73.88 -110.42
N LEU A 136 -2.90 73.36 -111.40
CA LEU A 136 -3.47 72.02 -111.32
C LEU A 136 -2.39 70.95 -111.04
N LEU A 137 -1.21 71.07 -111.65
CA LEU A 137 -0.08 70.18 -111.38
C LEU A 137 0.53 70.38 -109.97
N THR A 138 0.63 71.61 -109.45
CA THR A 138 1.08 71.81 -108.06
C THR A 138 0.08 71.25 -107.06
N ASP A 139 -1.22 71.46 -107.30
CA ASP A 139 -2.30 71.00 -106.44
C ASP A 139 -2.38 69.46 -106.45
N GLU A 140 -2.27 68.82 -107.62
CA GLU A 140 -2.15 67.36 -107.73
C GLU A 140 -0.93 66.82 -106.99
N MET A 141 0.23 67.48 -107.09
CA MET A 141 1.46 67.04 -106.42
C MET A 141 1.40 67.24 -104.90
N GLU A 142 0.75 68.31 -104.43
CA GLU A 142 0.46 68.52 -103.00
C GLU A 142 -0.54 67.49 -102.48
N HIS A 143 -1.59 67.17 -103.22
CA HIS A 143 -2.52 66.08 -102.86
C HIS A 143 -1.80 64.73 -102.76
N ARG A 144 -1.02 64.35 -103.78
CA ARG A 144 -0.22 63.10 -103.77
C ARG A 144 0.78 63.05 -102.62
N TYR A 145 1.42 64.18 -102.28
CA TYR A 145 2.32 64.26 -101.12
C TYR A 145 1.56 64.08 -99.80
N ASN A 146 0.45 64.80 -99.62
CA ASN A 146 -0.38 64.72 -98.43
C ASN A 146 -0.98 63.33 -98.22
N ASP A 147 -1.40 62.64 -99.28
CA ASP A 147 -1.92 61.27 -99.19
C ASP A 147 -0.81 60.27 -98.88
N LEU A 148 0.35 60.35 -99.55
CA LEU A 148 1.51 59.52 -99.22
C LEU A 148 2.00 59.73 -97.78
N GLN A 149 1.96 60.97 -97.27
CA GLN A 149 2.29 61.30 -95.88
C GLN A 149 1.29 60.66 -94.90
N LYS A 150 -0.03 60.69 -95.19
CA LYS A 150 -1.05 59.98 -94.39
C LYS A 150 -0.79 58.48 -94.35
N GLU A 151 -0.49 57.86 -95.49
CA GLU A 151 -0.21 56.42 -95.54
C GLU A 151 1.05 56.03 -94.76
N PHE A 152 2.12 56.83 -94.82
CA PHE A 152 3.28 56.65 -93.95
C PHE A 152 2.95 56.83 -92.46
N GLU A 153 2.07 57.78 -92.10
CA GLU A 153 1.63 57.97 -90.71
C GLU A 153 0.68 56.87 -90.21
N ASN A 154 -0.18 56.34 -91.09
CA ASN A 154 -1.06 55.21 -90.82
C ASN A 154 -0.27 53.92 -90.63
N SER A 155 0.59 53.54 -91.59
CA SER A 155 1.45 52.35 -91.48
C SER A 155 2.37 52.41 -90.24
N LYS A 156 2.88 53.60 -89.90
CA LYS A 156 3.68 53.84 -88.68
C LYS A 156 2.86 53.78 -87.39
N ARG A 157 1.54 53.97 -87.45
CA ARG A 157 0.61 53.79 -86.32
C ARG A 157 0.28 52.31 -86.15
N GLU A 158 -0.14 51.65 -87.22
CA GLU A 158 -0.45 50.22 -87.27
C GLU A 158 0.73 49.36 -86.79
N LEU A 159 1.96 49.66 -87.23
CA LEU A 159 3.17 48.94 -86.79
C LEU A 159 3.46 49.13 -85.29
N ARG A 160 3.07 50.27 -84.69
CA ARG A 160 3.20 50.48 -83.25
C ARG A 160 2.11 49.74 -82.48
N GLU A 161 0.86 49.84 -82.95
CA GLU A 161 -0.28 49.18 -82.34
C GLU A 161 -0.09 47.65 -82.36
N ALA A 162 0.39 47.08 -83.48
CA ALA A 162 0.77 45.67 -83.57
C ALA A 162 1.90 45.28 -82.60
N HIS A 163 2.97 46.09 -82.46
CA HIS A 163 4.03 45.81 -81.50
C HIS A 163 3.58 45.96 -80.03
N ASP A 164 2.73 46.94 -79.71
CA ASP A 164 2.15 47.10 -78.37
C ASP A 164 1.21 45.92 -78.05
N GLU A 165 0.46 45.39 -79.02
CA GLU A 165 -0.32 44.14 -78.90
C GLU A 165 0.59 42.90 -78.72
N GLU A 166 1.67 42.76 -79.49
CA GLU A 166 2.65 41.68 -79.33
C GLU A 166 3.28 41.69 -77.93
N ILE A 167 3.66 42.87 -77.44
CA ILE A 167 4.22 43.08 -76.10
C ILE A 167 3.18 42.73 -75.03
N ALA A 168 1.93 43.21 -75.17
CA ALA A 168 0.85 42.89 -74.23
C ALA A 168 0.54 41.38 -74.19
N ALA A 169 0.52 40.71 -75.35
CA ALA A 169 0.29 39.28 -75.46
C ALA A 169 1.46 38.45 -74.89
N LEU A 170 2.70 38.90 -75.05
CA LEU A 170 3.87 38.29 -74.41
C LEU A 170 3.86 38.51 -72.90
N GLU A 171 3.56 39.73 -72.43
CA GLU A 171 3.41 40.01 -71.00
C GLU A 171 2.36 39.11 -70.35
N GLU A 172 1.19 38.91 -70.97
CA GLU A 172 0.15 38.06 -70.40
C GLU A 172 0.51 36.56 -70.44
N LYS A 173 1.23 36.11 -71.47
CA LYS A 173 1.84 34.76 -71.48
C LYS A 173 2.85 34.56 -70.33
N TYR A 174 3.67 35.57 -70.04
CA TYR A 174 4.59 35.51 -68.89
C TYR A 174 3.86 35.61 -67.54
N LYS A 175 2.86 36.48 -67.38
CA LYS A 175 2.05 36.62 -66.16
C LYS A 175 1.28 35.34 -65.84
N SER A 176 0.65 34.73 -66.84
CA SER A 176 -0.09 33.47 -66.69
C SER A 176 0.84 32.29 -66.41
N SER A 177 1.97 32.15 -67.13
CA SER A 177 2.99 31.13 -66.85
C SER A 177 3.56 31.25 -65.43
N LEU A 178 3.96 32.45 -65.01
CA LEU A 178 4.46 32.72 -63.66
C LEU A 178 3.42 32.40 -62.57
N LYS A 179 2.13 32.62 -62.84
CA LYS A 179 1.02 32.25 -61.94
C LYS A 179 0.87 30.72 -61.83
N VAL A 180 1.02 29.98 -62.93
CA VAL A 180 1.01 28.51 -62.92
C VAL A 180 2.19 27.95 -62.13
N GLU A 181 3.41 28.40 -62.40
CA GLU A 181 4.61 27.95 -61.67
C GLU A 181 4.57 28.32 -60.19
N LYS A 182 4.10 29.52 -59.83
CA LYS A 182 3.89 29.91 -58.43
C LYS A 182 2.91 28.96 -57.73
N ASN A 183 1.79 28.63 -58.37
CA ASN A 183 0.80 27.71 -57.81
C ASN A 183 1.36 26.28 -57.70
N ALA A 184 2.14 25.82 -58.68
CA ALA A 184 2.78 24.50 -58.65
C ALA A 184 3.85 24.41 -57.55
N ALA A 185 4.66 25.45 -57.37
CA ALA A 185 5.64 25.55 -56.28
C ALA A 185 4.96 25.59 -54.90
N GLN A 186 3.85 26.33 -54.75
CA GLN A 186 3.06 26.35 -53.53
C GLN A 186 2.44 24.96 -53.22
N GLY A 187 1.85 24.30 -54.22
CA GLY A 187 1.29 22.94 -54.05
C GLY A 187 2.34 21.91 -53.62
N LYS A 188 3.56 21.97 -54.18
CA LYS A 188 4.71 21.16 -53.75
C LYS A 188 5.08 21.44 -52.28
N LEU A 189 5.17 22.71 -51.89
CA LEU A 189 5.44 23.11 -50.50
C LEU A 189 4.35 22.61 -49.53
N GLU A 190 3.08 22.70 -49.92
CA GLU A 190 1.96 22.19 -49.12
C GLU A 190 1.97 20.66 -48.97
N SER A 191 2.45 19.91 -49.97
CA SER A 191 2.69 18.46 -49.85
C SER A 191 3.82 18.16 -48.86
N MET A 192 4.98 18.78 -49.04
CA MET A 192 6.15 18.64 -48.14
C MET A 192 5.78 18.98 -46.69
N VAL A 193 4.93 19.98 -46.45
CA VAL A 193 4.44 20.34 -45.11
C VAL A 193 3.47 19.28 -44.53
N LYS A 194 2.65 18.61 -45.35
CA LYS A 194 1.80 17.48 -44.92
C LYS A 194 2.65 16.26 -44.59
N GLU A 195 3.62 15.93 -45.44
CA GLU A 195 4.57 14.82 -45.25
C GLU A 195 5.44 15.03 -44.00
N TYR A 196 5.97 16.25 -43.77
CA TYR A 196 6.67 16.60 -42.54
C TYR A 196 5.78 16.46 -41.29
N LYS A 197 4.52 16.90 -41.35
CA LYS A 197 3.56 16.73 -40.24
C LYS A 197 3.26 15.25 -39.96
N TYR A 198 3.04 14.45 -41.00
CA TYR A 198 2.83 13.01 -40.88
C TYR A 198 4.06 12.33 -40.24
N LEU A 199 5.25 12.58 -40.76
CA LEU A 199 6.49 12.01 -40.25
C LEU A 199 6.76 12.44 -38.80
N LYS A 200 6.50 13.71 -38.46
CA LYS A 200 6.60 14.22 -37.08
C LYS A 200 5.62 13.52 -36.13
N ASN A 201 4.39 13.25 -36.58
CA ASN A 201 3.41 12.51 -35.79
C ASN A 201 3.83 11.04 -35.62
N MET A 202 4.35 10.38 -36.66
CA MET A 202 4.87 9.01 -36.58
C MET A 202 6.08 8.90 -35.63
N PHE A 203 7.02 9.84 -35.69
CA PHE A 203 8.12 9.90 -34.72
C PHE A 203 7.61 10.09 -33.28
N ARG A 204 6.58 10.92 -33.08
CA ARG A 204 5.99 11.09 -31.75
C ARG A 204 5.30 9.81 -31.26
N MET A 205 4.49 9.16 -32.10
CA MET A 205 3.88 7.86 -31.77
C MET A 205 4.92 6.80 -31.40
N TYR A 206 6.09 6.80 -32.06
CA TYR A 206 7.20 5.91 -31.73
C TYR A 206 7.88 6.28 -30.39
N GLN A 207 8.03 7.58 -30.08
CA GLN A 207 8.53 8.03 -28.78
C GLN A 207 7.56 7.69 -27.64
N ASP A 208 6.27 7.95 -27.83
CA ASP A 208 5.20 7.62 -26.89
C ASP A 208 5.15 6.08 -26.67
N SER A 209 5.20 5.28 -27.74
CA SER A 209 5.24 3.80 -27.67
C SER A 209 6.49 3.24 -26.98
N ILE A 210 7.65 3.91 -27.05
CA ILE A 210 8.85 3.52 -26.29
C ILE A 210 8.66 3.85 -24.80
N ALA A 211 8.04 5.00 -24.48
CA ALA A 211 7.75 5.37 -23.10
C ALA A 211 6.81 4.34 -22.46
N ASP A 212 5.73 3.96 -23.15
CA ASP A 212 4.79 2.93 -22.73
C ASP A 212 5.48 1.57 -22.51
N GLU A 213 6.31 1.11 -23.45
CA GLU A 213 7.03 -0.17 -23.33
C GLU A 213 8.03 -0.16 -22.14
N MET A 214 8.64 0.99 -21.86
CA MET A 214 9.55 1.17 -20.72
C MET A 214 8.81 1.26 -19.38
N GLU A 215 7.65 1.90 -19.32
CA GLU A 215 6.78 1.91 -18.13
C GLU A 215 6.21 0.50 -17.86
N GLU A 216 5.79 -0.23 -18.90
CA GLU A 216 5.30 -1.60 -18.76
C GLU A 216 6.41 -2.56 -18.25
N LYS A 217 7.65 -2.42 -18.77
CA LYS A 217 8.83 -3.12 -18.24
C LYS A 217 9.12 -2.76 -16.78
N TRP A 218 9.00 -1.48 -16.41
CA TRP A 218 9.21 -1.02 -15.04
C TRP A 218 8.15 -1.58 -14.08
N MET A 219 6.87 -1.53 -14.47
CA MET A 219 5.75 -2.05 -13.70
C MET A 219 5.83 -3.58 -13.53
N ARG A 220 6.17 -4.33 -14.60
CA ARG A 220 6.47 -5.77 -14.49
C ARG A 220 7.58 -6.05 -13.48
N ARG A 221 8.70 -5.35 -13.59
CA ARG A 221 9.85 -5.54 -12.69
C ARG A 221 9.56 -5.17 -11.24
N LYS A 222 8.71 -4.15 -11.01
CA LYS A 222 8.21 -3.80 -9.67
C LYS A 222 7.37 -4.93 -9.06
N VAL A 223 6.42 -5.49 -9.81
CA VAL A 223 5.59 -6.61 -9.34
C VAL A 223 6.41 -7.89 -9.11
N GLU A 224 7.41 -8.16 -9.96
CA GLU A 224 8.40 -9.23 -9.75
C GLU A 224 9.18 -9.04 -8.43
N TRP A 225 9.59 -7.81 -8.12
CA TRP A 225 10.29 -7.47 -6.87
C TRP A 225 9.40 -7.63 -5.65
N GLU A 226 8.19 -7.05 -5.65
CA GLU A 226 7.21 -7.16 -4.56
C GLU A 226 6.85 -8.63 -4.28
N LYS A 227 6.66 -9.44 -5.34
CA LYS A 227 6.46 -10.88 -5.22
C LYS A 227 7.68 -11.58 -4.62
N SER A 228 8.89 -11.27 -5.08
CA SER A 228 10.13 -11.91 -4.60
C SER A 228 10.40 -11.57 -3.13
N GLU A 229 10.21 -10.31 -2.73
CA GLU A 229 10.33 -9.86 -1.35
C GLU A 229 9.30 -10.56 -0.44
N LYS A 230 8.05 -10.68 -0.90
CA LYS A 230 7.01 -11.44 -0.17
C LYS A 230 7.38 -12.92 -0.02
N MET A 231 7.85 -13.59 -1.08
CA MET A 231 8.27 -14.99 -1.02
C MET A 231 9.42 -15.22 -0.03
N GLU A 232 10.41 -14.32 0.03
CA GLU A 232 11.53 -14.45 0.96
C GLU A 232 11.11 -14.16 2.41
N ARG A 233 10.22 -13.18 2.65
CA ARG A 233 9.57 -12.97 3.96
C ARG A 233 8.81 -14.21 4.43
N GLU A 234 7.98 -14.80 3.57
CA GLU A 234 7.22 -16.01 3.88
C GLU A 234 8.14 -17.21 4.16
N LYS A 235 9.22 -17.36 3.39
CA LYS A 235 10.27 -18.38 3.60
C LYS A 235 10.97 -18.23 4.95
N ILE A 236 11.34 -17.02 5.35
CA ILE A 236 11.94 -16.75 6.67
C ILE A 236 10.94 -17.05 7.81
N LEU A 237 9.68 -16.63 7.67
CA LEU A 237 8.63 -16.92 8.66
C LEU A 237 8.35 -18.42 8.79
N LEU A 238 8.35 -19.17 7.69
CA LEU A 238 8.20 -20.63 7.69
C LEU A 238 9.40 -21.32 8.37
N GLN A 239 10.63 -20.86 8.14
CA GLN A 239 11.82 -21.36 8.83
C GLN A 239 11.76 -21.08 10.34
N GLN A 240 11.40 -19.85 10.74
CA GLN A 240 11.22 -19.48 12.15
C GLN A 240 10.13 -20.32 12.82
N LYS A 241 8.97 -20.50 12.15
CA LYS A 241 7.88 -21.36 12.63
C LYS A 241 8.36 -22.79 12.82
N TYR A 242 9.05 -23.38 11.84
CA TYR A 242 9.58 -24.75 11.94
C TYR A 242 10.55 -24.91 13.11
N ILE A 243 11.47 -23.96 13.30
CA ILE A 243 12.42 -23.98 14.43
C ILE A 243 11.69 -23.87 15.77
N LEU A 244 10.66 -23.02 15.89
CA LEU A 244 9.87 -22.89 17.11
C LEU A 244 9.03 -24.13 17.40
N THR A 245 8.30 -24.66 16.42
CA THR A 245 7.53 -25.90 16.55
C THR A 245 8.42 -27.06 17.00
N ARG A 246 9.59 -27.24 16.36
CA ARG A 246 10.53 -28.30 16.73
C ARG A 246 11.14 -28.15 18.12
N LYS A 247 11.27 -26.93 18.65
CA LYS A 247 11.63 -26.71 20.07
C LYS A 247 10.51 -27.13 20.99
N PHE A 248 9.29 -26.63 20.77
CA PHE A 248 8.13 -27.04 21.57
C PHE A 248 7.87 -28.55 21.56
N GLU A 249 8.10 -29.23 20.43
CA GLU A 249 8.05 -30.70 20.33
C GLU A 249 9.07 -31.38 21.27
N VAL A 250 10.31 -30.89 21.32
CA VAL A 250 11.36 -31.41 22.22
C VAL A 250 11.05 -31.09 23.68
N ASP A 251 10.66 -29.84 23.99
CA ASP A 251 10.33 -29.38 25.34
C ASP A 251 9.16 -30.21 25.92
N VAL A 252 8.10 -30.44 25.14
CA VAL A 252 6.96 -31.28 25.51
C VAL A 252 7.37 -32.73 25.73
N GLU A 253 8.26 -33.28 24.89
CA GLU A 253 8.72 -34.67 25.03
C GLU A 253 9.69 -34.84 26.22
N GLU A 254 10.41 -33.78 26.62
CA GLU A 254 11.20 -33.75 27.86
C GLU A 254 10.33 -33.67 29.11
N GLU A 255 9.27 -32.85 29.11
CA GLU A 255 8.31 -32.81 30.23
C GLU A 255 7.53 -34.12 30.37
N LYS A 256 7.13 -34.76 29.27
CA LYS A 256 6.57 -36.14 29.33
C LYS A 256 7.53 -37.10 30.00
N ARG A 257 8.81 -37.12 29.59
CA ARG A 257 9.84 -38.00 30.18
C ARG A 257 10.06 -37.73 31.68
N LYS A 258 10.01 -36.46 32.12
CA LYS A 258 10.06 -36.09 33.55
C LYS A 258 8.83 -36.61 34.30
N ILE A 259 7.63 -36.43 33.75
CA ILE A 259 6.37 -36.92 34.35
C ILE A 259 6.37 -38.46 34.46
N GLU A 260 6.79 -39.16 33.40
CA GLU A 260 6.89 -40.62 33.37
C GLU A 260 7.94 -41.14 34.36
N GLN A 261 9.12 -40.50 34.44
CA GLN A 261 10.14 -40.84 35.43
C GLN A 261 9.65 -40.63 36.88
N LEU A 262 8.95 -39.53 37.17
CA LEU A 262 8.35 -39.26 38.48
C LEU A 262 7.23 -40.26 38.81
N HIS A 263 6.43 -40.67 37.81
CA HIS A 263 5.41 -41.70 37.97
C HIS A 263 6.02 -43.06 38.31
N ILE A 264 7.05 -43.49 37.57
CA ILE A 264 7.81 -44.73 37.86
C ILE A 264 8.40 -44.68 39.27
N GLN A 265 9.05 -43.57 39.65
CA GLN A 265 9.64 -43.40 40.98
C GLN A 265 8.58 -43.45 42.10
N THR A 266 7.40 -42.89 41.88
CA THR A 266 6.28 -42.93 42.83
C THR A 266 5.73 -44.35 42.95
N CYS A 267 5.55 -45.06 41.84
CA CYS A 267 5.12 -46.46 41.82
C CYS A 267 6.15 -47.39 42.49
N GLU A 268 7.45 -47.15 42.31
CA GLU A 268 8.51 -47.83 43.05
C GLU A 268 8.42 -47.59 44.56
N ASN A 269 8.25 -46.33 44.99
CA ASN A 269 8.19 -45.98 46.40
C ASN A 269 6.94 -46.59 47.07
N PHE A 270 5.78 -46.51 46.42
CA PHE A 270 4.56 -47.18 46.86
C PHE A 270 4.74 -48.71 46.97
N ASN A 271 5.43 -49.35 46.01
CA ASN A 271 5.73 -50.77 46.11
C ASN A 271 6.65 -51.10 47.30
N LYS A 272 7.68 -50.28 47.57
CA LYS A 272 8.59 -50.42 48.73
C LYS A 272 7.84 -50.25 50.06
N GLU A 273 6.96 -49.25 50.16
CA GLU A 273 6.10 -49.00 51.32
C GLU A 273 5.11 -50.16 51.54
N ARG A 274 4.44 -50.62 50.48
CA ARG A 274 3.54 -51.78 50.52
C ARG A 274 4.26 -53.05 50.96
N GLU A 275 5.48 -53.29 50.47
CA GLU A 275 6.29 -54.43 50.90
C GLU A 275 6.73 -54.31 52.37
N ALA A 276 7.09 -53.12 52.84
CA ALA A 276 7.42 -52.89 54.24
C ALA A 276 6.19 -53.13 55.13
N PHE A 277 5.01 -52.67 54.72
CA PHE A 277 3.75 -52.91 55.42
C PHE A 277 3.38 -54.41 55.45
N LEU A 278 3.55 -55.15 54.34
CA LEU A 278 3.35 -56.60 54.32
C LEU A 278 4.30 -57.35 55.25
N LYS A 279 5.59 -56.95 55.29
CA LYS A 279 6.59 -57.53 56.21
C LYS A 279 6.23 -57.22 57.68
N GLN A 280 5.76 -56.01 57.98
CA GLN A 280 5.30 -55.64 59.32
C GLN A 280 4.04 -56.41 59.73
N HIS A 281 3.04 -56.51 58.85
CA HIS A 281 1.82 -57.28 59.07
C HIS A 281 2.13 -58.77 59.34
N GLU A 282 3.08 -59.37 58.63
CA GLU A 282 3.50 -60.75 58.85
C GLU A 282 4.19 -60.95 60.21
N ILE A 283 5.03 -60.00 60.64
CA ILE A 283 5.62 -59.99 61.98
C ILE A 283 4.54 -59.87 63.06
N ASP A 284 3.55 -58.99 62.86
CA ASP A 284 2.48 -58.78 63.84
C ASP A 284 1.46 -59.92 63.87
N ARG A 285 1.23 -60.63 62.74
CA ARG A 285 0.50 -61.90 62.67
C ARG A 285 1.17 -62.97 63.54
N LEU A 286 2.48 -63.13 63.42
CA LEU A 286 3.24 -64.10 64.21
C LEU A 286 3.18 -63.79 65.72
N LYS A 287 3.33 -62.52 66.11
CA LYS A 287 3.11 -62.09 67.52
C LYS A 287 1.69 -62.38 68.00
N LEU A 288 0.68 -62.20 67.15
CA LEU A 288 -0.71 -62.53 67.47
C LEU A 288 -0.87 -64.04 67.74
N GLU A 289 -0.21 -64.89 66.95
CA GLU A 289 -0.20 -66.35 67.16
C GLU A 289 0.61 -66.78 68.39
N GLU A 290 1.64 -66.03 68.79
CA GLU A 290 2.36 -66.23 70.05
C GLU A 290 1.49 -65.82 71.26
N LEU A 291 0.82 -64.66 71.19
CA LEU A 291 -0.11 -64.18 72.22
C LEU A 291 -1.35 -65.07 72.34
N GLN A 292 -1.85 -65.61 71.23
CA GLN A 292 -2.94 -66.59 71.17
C GLN A 292 -2.56 -67.86 71.97
N LYS A 293 -1.37 -68.43 71.73
CA LYS A 293 -0.87 -69.60 72.48
C LYS A 293 -0.62 -69.30 73.95
N ALA A 294 -0.08 -68.12 74.27
CA ALA A 294 0.12 -67.70 75.65
C ALA A 294 -1.22 -67.53 76.40
N LYS A 295 -2.26 -67.01 75.72
CA LYS A 295 -3.63 -66.95 76.23
C LYS A 295 -4.20 -68.35 76.45
N GLU A 296 -4.05 -69.26 75.49
CA GLU A 296 -4.51 -70.65 75.58
C GLU A 296 -3.89 -71.37 76.79
N VAL A 297 -2.56 -71.25 76.99
CA VAL A 297 -1.87 -71.80 78.18
C VAL A 297 -2.38 -71.20 79.49
N VAL A 298 -2.63 -69.88 79.55
CA VAL A 298 -3.18 -69.24 80.76
C VAL A 298 -4.64 -69.66 81.01
N GLU A 299 -5.43 -69.92 79.97
CA GLU A 299 -6.78 -70.45 80.10
C GLU A 299 -6.79 -71.93 80.51
N GLU A 300 -5.80 -72.72 80.11
CA GLU A 300 -5.56 -74.10 80.60
C GLU A 300 -5.10 -74.10 82.06
N GLU A 301 -4.14 -73.24 82.45
CA GLU A 301 -3.70 -73.09 83.84
C GLU A 301 -4.85 -72.64 84.76
N LEU A 302 -5.70 -71.72 84.29
CA LEU A 302 -6.87 -71.26 85.05
C LEU A 302 -7.93 -72.37 85.21
N GLN A 303 -8.16 -73.18 84.17
CA GLN A 303 -9.03 -74.36 84.26
C GLN A 303 -8.47 -75.42 85.22
N ALA A 304 -7.16 -75.68 85.17
CA ALA A 304 -6.50 -76.58 86.11
C ALA A 304 -6.60 -76.07 87.56
N GLN A 305 -6.46 -74.75 87.78
CA GLN A 305 -6.68 -74.13 89.09
C GLN A 305 -8.15 -74.25 89.55
N SER A 306 -9.14 -74.11 88.65
CA SER A 306 -10.55 -74.37 88.98
C SER A 306 -10.77 -75.80 89.45
N LEU A 307 -10.25 -76.79 88.72
CA LEU A 307 -10.34 -78.21 89.09
C LEU A 307 -9.64 -78.52 90.43
N VAL A 308 -8.49 -77.89 90.70
CA VAL A 308 -7.81 -78.00 92.00
C VAL A 308 -8.66 -77.39 93.12
N LEU A 309 -9.25 -76.20 92.91
CA LEU A 309 -10.16 -75.57 93.87
C LEU A 309 -11.43 -76.41 94.11
N GLU A 310 -12.02 -76.99 93.07
CA GLU A 310 -13.18 -77.88 93.15
C GLU A 310 -12.86 -79.18 93.92
N SER A 311 -11.70 -79.80 93.66
CA SER A 311 -11.26 -80.99 94.40
C SER A 311 -10.92 -80.70 95.86
N LEU A 312 -10.32 -79.54 96.16
CA LEU A 312 -10.02 -79.12 97.54
C LEU A 312 -11.30 -78.73 98.30
N ASN A 313 -12.26 -78.09 97.63
CA ASN A 313 -13.58 -77.77 98.17
C ASN A 313 -14.39 -79.04 98.47
N THR A 314 -14.40 -80.02 97.57
CA THR A 314 -15.06 -81.32 97.81
C THR A 314 -14.38 -82.14 98.90
N ALA A 315 -13.05 -82.13 98.99
CA ALA A 315 -12.32 -82.74 100.11
C ALA A 315 -12.62 -82.05 101.46
N LEU A 316 -12.75 -80.72 101.47
CA LEU A 316 -13.17 -79.96 102.66
C LEU A 316 -14.61 -80.30 103.08
N TYR A 317 -15.54 -80.38 102.13
CA TYR A 317 -16.92 -80.82 102.41
C TYR A 317 -16.96 -82.25 102.96
N GLN A 318 -16.18 -83.19 102.41
CA GLN A 318 -16.10 -84.55 102.92
C GLN A 318 -15.58 -84.56 104.36
N SER A 319 -14.43 -83.90 104.63
CA SER A 319 -13.87 -83.81 105.97
C SER A 319 -14.82 -83.13 106.97
N GLN A 320 -15.64 -82.18 106.52
CA GLN A 320 -16.68 -81.55 107.34
C GLN A 320 -17.85 -82.51 107.66
N MET A 321 -18.20 -83.42 106.74
CA MET A 321 -19.17 -84.49 107.02
C MET A 321 -18.59 -85.53 107.97
N ASP A 322 -17.36 -86.01 107.72
CA ASP A 322 -16.66 -86.98 108.59
C ASP A 322 -16.57 -86.45 110.04
N LEU A 323 -16.19 -85.17 110.21
CA LEU A 323 -16.14 -84.51 111.52
C LEU A 323 -17.51 -84.39 112.18
N GLN A 324 -18.59 -84.21 111.40
CA GLN A 324 -19.95 -84.16 111.91
C GLN A 324 -20.49 -85.56 112.28
N GLU A 325 -20.07 -86.61 111.58
CA GLU A 325 -20.36 -88.00 111.96
C GLU A 325 -19.63 -88.40 113.25
N GLU A 326 -18.34 -88.11 113.37
CA GLU A 326 -17.57 -88.31 114.62
C GLU A 326 -18.17 -87.51 115.79
N LYS A 327 -18.58 -86.26 115.55
CA LYS A 327 -19.30 -85.45 116.56
C LYS A 327 -20.62 -86.11 116.98
N ASN A 328 -21.39 -86.66 116.05
CA ASN A 328 -22.62 -87.40 116.38
C ASN A 328 -22.30 -88.70 117.15
N HIS A 329 -21.18 -89.36 116.84
CA HIS A 329 -20.70 -90.54 117.56
C HIS A 329 -20.30 -90.21 119.00
N ALA A 330 -19.57 -89.11 119.21
CA ALA A 330 -19.21 -88.61 120.54
C ALA A 330 -20.46 -88.29 121.38
N ILE A 331 -21.44 -87.56 120.81
CA ILE A 331 -22.72 -87.25 121.50
C ILE A 331 -23.49 -88.52 121.87
N ASN A 332 -23.48 -89.55 121.02
CA ASN A 332 -24.11 -90.84 121.31
C ASN A 332 -23.38 -91.60 122.44
N LEU A 333 -22.05 -91.52 122.49
CA LEU A 333 -21.25 -92.08 123.58
C LEU A 333 -21.45 -91.32 124.91
N GLU A 334 -21.56 -89.99 124.87
CA GLU A 334 -21.92 -89.17 126.03
C GLU A 334 -23.29 -89.58 126.58
N GLN A 335 -24.31 -89.67 125.72
CA GLN A 335 -25.66 -90.12 126.10
C GLN A 335 -25.67 -91.55 126.68
N GLN A 336 -24.88 -92.48 126.14
CA GLN A 336 -24.76 -93.83 126.68
C GLN A 336 -24.08 -93.86 128.06
N LEU A 337 -23.07 -93.01 128.30
CA LEU A 337 -22.41 -92.88 129.60
C LEU A 337 -23.34 -92.24 130.64
N GLU A 338 -24.07 -91.19 130.25
CA GLU A 338 -25.03 -90.48 131.09
C GLU A 338 -26.22 -91.39 131.47
N GLN A 339 -26.75 -92.15 130.51
CA GLN A 339 -27.77 -93.16 130.77
C GLN A 339 -27.25 -94.32 131.63
N LYS A 340 -25.98 -94.72 131.49
CA LYS A 340 -25.33 -95.69 132.39
C LYS A 340 -25.16 -95.17 133.82
N LEU A 341 -24.97 -93.86 133.98
CA LEU A 341 -24.86 -93.20 135.28
C LEU A 341 -26.20 -93.28 136.03
N ILE A 342 -27.29 -92.87 135.37
CA ILE A 342 -28.67 -92.98 135.88
C ILE A 342 -29.01 -94.43 136.24
N GLU A 343 -28.67 -95.39 135.36
CA GLU A 343 -28.90 -96.83 135.57
C GLU A 343 -28.14 -97.40 136.79
N VAL A 344 -27.12 -96.69 137.30
CA VAL A 344 -26.36 -97.03 138.51
C VAL A 344 -26.93 -96.30 139.73
N GLU A 345 -27.29 -95.02 139.61
CA GLU A 345 -27.96 -94.26 140.67
C GLU A 345 -29.29 -94.91 141.10
N GLU A 346 -30.11 -95.35 140.14
CA GLU A 346 -31.38 -96.05 140.44
C GLU A 346 -31.15 -97.37 141.20
N LYS A 347 -30.07 -98.11 140.89
CA LYS A 347 -29.71 -99.34 141.60
C LYS A 347 -29.28 -99.08 143.04
N TYR A 348 -28.50 -98.02 143.28
CA TYR A 348 -28.17 -97.59 144.64
C TYR A 348 -29.40 -97.12 145.40
N LYS A 349 -30.27 -96.31 144.79
CA LYS A 349 -31.53 -95.83 145.38
C LYS A 349 -32.46 -96.97 145.77
N HIS A 350 -32.63 -97.98 144.90
CA HIS A 350 -33.42 -99.18 145.20
C HIS A 350 -32.83 -100.01 146.36
N THR A 351 -31.50 -100.12 146.41
CA THR A 351 -30.79 -100.84 147.49
C THR A 351 -31.00 -100.14 148.84
N ILE A 352 -30.91 -98.80 148.88
CA ILE A 352 -31.19 -97.99 150.08
C ILE A 352 -32.65 -98.16 150.53
N GLN A 353 -33.60 -98.14 149.60
CA GLN A 353 -35.03 -98.35 149.89
C GLN A 353 -35.29 -99.71 150.57
N THR A 354 -34.62 -100.77 150.09
CA THR A 354 -34.78 -102.14 150.63
C THR A 354 -34.24 -102.23 152.06
N LEU A 355 -33.02 -101.74 152.31
CA LEU A 355 -32.41 -101.69 153.64
C LEU A 355 -33.21 -100.83 154.63
N THR A 356 -33.90 -99.80 154.14
CA THR A 356 -34.79 -98.95 154.95
C THR A 356 -36.02 -99.74 155.41
N ASN A 357 -36.67 -100.47 154.51
CA ASN A 357 -37.83 -101.32 154.83
C ASN A 357 -37.47 -102.42 155.83
N GLU A 358 -36.35 -103.12 155.62
CA GLU A 358 -35.85 -104.15 156.56
C GLU A 358 -35.63 -103.57 157.98
N ASN A 359 -35.17 -102.31 158.09
CA ASN A 359 -35.02 -101.63 159.37
C ASN A 359 -36.37 -101.37 160.06
N VAL A 360 -37.41 -101.04 159.29
CA VAL A 360 -38.78 -100.82 159.80
C VAL A 360 -39.43 -102.13 160.26
N ASP A 361 -39.26 -103.22 159.51
CA ASP A 361 -39.77 -104.55 159.89
C ASP A 361 -39.09 -105.08 161.16
N LEU A 362 -37.76 -104.93 161.26
CA LEU A 362 -37.00 -105.31 162.45
C LEU A 362 -37.44 -104.51 163.70
N ARG A 363 -37.68 -103.20 163.56
CA ARG A 363 -38.24 -102.37 164.65
C ARG A 363 -39.64 -102.82 165.05
N SER A 364 -40.49 -103.15 164.08
CA SER A 364 -41.88 -103.58 164.30
C SER A 364 -41.98 -104.92 165.03
N MET A 365 -41.14 -105.91 164.66
CA MET A 365 -41.03 -107.17 165.41
C MET A 365 -40.55 -106.97 166.86
N LEU A 366 -39.69 -105.99 167.10
CA LEU A 366 -39.15 -105.69 168.43
C LEU A 366 -40.23 -105.11 169.37
N ILE A 367 -41.22 -104.38 168.83
CA ILE A 367 -42.35 -103.83 169.58
C ILE A 367 -43.30 -104.95 170.03
N LEU A 368 -43.84 -105.73 169.07
CA LEU A 368 -44.79 -106.82 169.35
C LEU A 368 -44.29 -107.80 170.42
N LYS A 369 -43.00 -108.12 170.40
CA LYS A 369 -42.39 -109.11 171.30
C LYS A 369 -42.18 -108.61 172.74
N ASN A 370 -42.28 -107.30 172.97
CA ASN A 370 -42.30 -106.73 174.32
C ASN A 370 -43.72 -106.75 174.93
N GLU A 371 -44.76 -106.65 174.11
CA GLU A 371 -46.16 -106.67 174.58
C GLU A 371 -46.57 -108.04 175.12
N GLU A 372 -46.20 -109.13 174.43
CA GLU A 372 -46.50 -110.51 174.86
C GLU A 372 -46.04 -110.78 176.31
N LEU A 373 -44.79 -110.43 176.62
CA LEU A 373 -44.16 -110.65 177.93
C LEU A 373 -44.83 -109.85 179.07
N PHE A 374 -45.53 -108.76 178.76
CA PHE A 374 -46.23 -107.96 179.77
C PHE A 374 -47.55 -108.60 180.24
N THR A 375 -48.15 -109.48 179.42
CA THR A 375 -49.48 -110.05 179.70
C THR A 375 -49.47 -111.24 180.66
N GLU A 376 -48.46 -112.11 180.57
CA GLU A 376 -48.28 -113.29 181.45
C GLU A 376 -48.14 -112.90 182.93
N ARG A 377 -47.44 -111.79 183.22
CA ARG A 377 -47.10 -111.39 184.60
C ARG A 377 -48.28 -110.86 185.42
N SER A 378 -49.45 -110.66 184.81
CA SER A 378 -50.54 -109.85 185.36
C SER A 378 -51.70 -110.64 185.99
N LYS A 379 -51.58 -111.96 186.17
CA LYS A 379 -52.66 -112.82 186.71
C LYS A 379 -52.25 -113.66 187.92
N ARG A 380 -52.61 -113.15 189.11
CA ARG A 380 -52.67 -113.82 190.44
C ARG A 380 -51.39 -113.89 191.30
N ASN A 381 -51.03 -112.75 191.88
CA ASN A 381 -51.21 -112.62 193.34
C ASN A 381 -51.78 -111.22 193.65
N THR A 382 -52.48 -111.04 194.78
CA THR A 382 -53.43 -109.92 194.96
C THR A 382 -53.12 -108.97 196.12
N ARG A 383 -53.16 -107.66 195.84
CA ARG A 383 -52.98 -106.51 196.77
C ARG A 383 -51.53 -106.37 197.29
N GLN A 384 -50.99 -105.17 197.53
CA GLN A 384 -51.58 -103.83 197.68
C GLN A 384 -50.64 -102.71 197.11
N GLU A 385 -51.11 -101.46 197.06
CA GLU A 385 -50.41 -100.13 197.00
C GLU A 385 -48.86 -100.04 196.77
N SER A 386 -48.23 -99.07 196.07
CA SER A 386 -48.60 -97.85 195.30
C SER A 386 -47.32 -97.32 194.54
N PHE A 387 -47.00 -96.08 194.09
CA PHE A 387 -47.50 -94.69 194.21
C PHE A 387 -46.88 -93.74 193.10
N ILE A 388 -47.68 -92.84 192.50
CA ILE A 388 -47.41 -91.51 191.83
C ILE A 388 -46.13 -91.22 190.96
N TYR A 389 -46.34 -91.14 189.63
CA TYR A 389 -46.20 -89.98 188.67
C TYR A 389 -44.96 -89.05 188.58
N HIS A 390 -44.51 -88.77 187.33
CA HIS A 390 -43.77 -87.61 186.72
C HIS A 390 -43.19 -88.06 185.34
N ASP A 391 -43.47 -87.53 184.13
CA ASP A 391 -44.23 -86.37 183.60
C ASP A 391 -43.48 -85.01 183.64
N ILE A 392 -43.43 -84.16 182.57
CA ILE A 392 -43.98 -84.23 181.19
C ILE A 392 -43.21 -83.29 180.19
N LEU A 393 -43.65 -83.21 178.91
CA LEU A 393 -43.23 -82.36 177.73
C LEU A 393 -42.26 -83.03 176.69
N ILE A 394 -42.27 -82.85 175.33
CA ILE A 394 -42.90 -81.93 174.32
C ILE A 394 -42.04 -80.69 173.96
N GLU A 395 -41.73 -80.29 172.70
CA GLU A 395 -41.90 -80.83 171.30
C GLU A 395 -40.81 -80.23 170.32
N PRO A 396 -40.82 -80.38 168.96
CA PRO A 396 -39.61 -80.30 168.11
C PRO A 396 -39.63 -79.17 167.02
N GLU A 397 -39.37 -79.53 165.74
CA GLU A 397 -39.27 -78.70 164.50
C GLU A 397 -37.99 -77.82 164.40
N ASP A 398 -37.30 -77.64 163.26
CA ASP A 398 -37.62 -77.94 161.85
C ASP A 398 -36.36 -78.13 160.95
N LEU A 399 -36.50 -78.87 159.82
CA LEU A 399 -35.94 -78.71 158.44
C LEU A 399 -34.48 -78.21 158.18
N ASP A 400 -33.71 -78.65 157.16
CA ASP A 400 -33.73 -79.82 156.24
C ASP A 400 -32.34 -79.95 155.53
N PRO A 401 -31.89 -81.13 155.03
CA PRO A 401 -30.60 -81.33 154.33
C PRO A 401 -30.75 -81.67 152.82
N GLU A 402 -29.65 -82.13 152.18
CA GLU A 402 -29.56 -82.58 150.77
C GLU A 402 -29.77 -81.44 149.72
N GLU A 403 -29.36 -81.47 148.45
CA GLU A 403 -28.39 -82.20 147.59
C GLU A 403 -28.14 -81.25 146.37
N LYS A 404 -27.22 -81.41 145.41
CA LYS A 404 -26.27 -82.47 145.01
C LYS A 404 -25.06 -81.79 144.33
N SER A 405 -24.01 -82.55 143.99
CA SER A 405 -22.92 -82.15 143.08
C SER A 405 -22.99 -82.92 141.77
#